data_AF-A0A356T0D3-F1
#
_entry.id   AF-A0A356T0D3-F1
#
_cell.length_a   1.000
_cell.length_b   1.000
_cell.length_c   1.000
_cell.angle_alpha   90.00
_cell.angle_beta   90.00
_cell.angle_gamma   90.00
#
_symmetry.space_group_name_H-M   'P 1'
#
loop_
_entity.id
_entity.type
_entity.pdbx_description
1 polymer ?
#
loop_
_entity_poly.entity_id
_entity_poly.type
_entity_poly.pdbx_seq_one_letter_code
_entity_poly.pdbx_strand_id
1 'polypeptide(L)'
;MRGRGGMPSELRAAIAALEQVQGGMIGGRVASAEELESVRSSALAAAREAVRAAIDAGPAGAGAVLDGMPPWARSLLESSLLARLEAVAGERVRTTPVRVVRLPFGAFRWADDLASYVCERPLSVGGLSVTLALADAGPEEVAERLRAHAWLPSRLEEVVDGARRFAAREGLELHVEGYADVEAGPITAGAFCARLTPTHLSLEADAAVIDFDDGDLFWGHHVAVRCDSTGAPLEWVISG
;
A
#
# COMPACT_ATOMS: atom_id res chain seq x y z
N MET A 1 -0.19 -2.93 0.63
CA MET A 1 -1.21 -1.89 0.41
C MET A 1 -0.59 -0.79 -0.42
N ARG A 2 -1.16 -0.43 -1.58
CA ARG A 2 -0.59 0.59 -2.48
C ARG A 2 -0.84 1.99 -1.92
N GLY A 3 0.23 2.74 -1.66
CA GLY A 3 0.19 4.20 -1.51
C GLY A 3 -0.13 4.85 -2.85
N ARG A 4 -1.38 4.69 -3.31
CA ARG A 4 -1.90 5.30 -4.53
C ARG A 4 -1.75 6.82 -4.41
N GLY A 5 -1.11 7.46 -5.38
CA GLY A 5 -1.27 8.90 -5.60
C GLY A 5 -2.76 9.21 -5.54
N GLY A 6 -3.17 9.99 -4.54
CA GLY A 6 -4.58 10.22 -4.27
C GLY A 6 -5.27 10.93 -5.44
N MET A 7 -6.57 10.72 -5.57
CA MET A 7 -7.39 11.43 -6.55
C MET A 7 -7.15 12.95 -6.45
N PRO A 8 -6.96 13.66 -7.59
CA PRO A 8 -6.75 15.11 -7.61
C PRO A 8 -7.78 15.84 -6.73
N SER A 9 -7.33 16.83 -5.96
CA SER A 9 -8.20 17.61 -5.05
C SER A 9 -9.37 18.25 -5.78
N GLU A 10 -9.15 18.73 -7.00
CA GLU A 10 -10.16 19.33 -7.87
C GLU A 10 -11.24 18.32 -8.28
N LEU A 11 -10.85 17.10 -8.64
CA LEU A 11 -11.80 16.03 -8.97
C LEU A 11 -12.61 15.60 -7.75
N ARG A 12 -11.98 15.51 -6.57
CA ARG A 12 -12.68 15.24 -5.31
C ARG A 12 -13.72 16.30 -5.00
N ALA A 13 -13.38 17.58 -5.15
CA ALA A 13 -14.30 18.68 -4.95
C ALA A 13 -15.47 18.64 -5.94
N ALA A 14 -15.20 18.33 -7.21
CA ALA A 14 -16.22 18.20 -8.24
C ALA A 14 -17.20 17.04 -7.95
N ILE A 15 -16.70 15.87 -7.53
CA ILE A 15 -17.54 14.72 -7.16
C ILE A 15 -18.40 15.05 -5.94
N ALA A 16 -17.83 15.68 -4.90
CA ALA A 16 -18.58 16.09 -3.72
C ALA A 16 -19.70 17.08 -4.07
N ALA A 17 -19.47 18.00 -5.01
CA ALA A 17 -20.50 18.91 -5.50
C ALA A 17 -21.62 18.16 -6.25
N LEU A 18 -21.28 17.17 -7.08
CA LEU A 18 -22.27 16.36 -7.80
C LEU A 18 -23.12 15.51 -6.85
N GLU A 19 -22.53 15.01 -5.76
CA GLU A 19 -23.23 14.27 -4.71
C GLU A 19 -24.25 15.16 -3.98
N GLN A 20 -23.85 16.39 -3.62
CA GLN A 20 -24.78 17.37 -3.04
C GLN A 20 -25.96 17.64 -3.98
N VAL A 21 -25.69 17.82 -5.28
CA VAL A 21 -26.73 18.05 -6.30
C VAL A 21 -27.69 16.86 -6.41
N GLN A 22 -27.20 15.61 -6.34
CA GLN A 22 -28.08 14.43 -6.34
C GLN A 22 -29.01 14.41 -5.11
N GLY A 23 -28.52 14.88 -3.97
CA GLY A 23 -29.32 15.06 -2.75
C GLY A 23 -30.26 16.27 -2.77
N GLY A 24 -30.28 17.06 -3.84
CA GLY A 24 -31.07 18.30 -3.92
C GLY A 24 -30.56 19.41 -3.00
N MET A 25 -29.29 19.33 -2.58
CA MET A 25 -28.68 20.26 -1.63
C MET A 25 -27.49 21.00 -2.23
N ILE A 26 -27.24 22.20 -1.73
CA ILE A 26 -25.99 22.95 -1.96
C ILE A 26 -25.59 23.59 -0.64
N GLY A 27 -24.38 23.32 -0.13
CA GLY A 27 -23.88 23.97 1.08
C GLY A 27 -24.74 23.75 2.33
N GLY A 28 -25.39 22.57 2.43
CA GLY A 28 -26.21 22.20 3.60
C GLY A 28 -27.66 22.73 3.58
N ARG A 29 -28.12 23.34 2.48
CA ARG A 29 -29.53 23.73 2.30
C ARG A 29 -30.13 23.10 1.05
N VAL A 30 -31.45 22.96 1.05
CA VAL A 30 -32.21 22.64 -0.18
C VAL A 30 -32.04 23.77 -1.18
N ALA A 31 -31.69 23.42 -2.41
CA ALA A 31 -31.45 24.37 -3.49
C ALA A 31 -32.57 24.35 -4.52
N SER A 32 -32.73 25.47 -5.23
CA SER A 32 -33.66 25.55 -6.37
C SER A 32 -33.15 24.73 -7.56
N ALA A 33 -34.06 24.39 -8.48
CA ALA A 33 -33.70 23.64 -9.69
C ALA A 33 -32.64 24.36 -10.54
N GLU A 34 -32.70 25.69 -10.63
CA GLU A 34 -31.72 26.49 -11.38
C GLU A 34 -30.34 26.46 -10.72
N GLU A 35 -30.28 26.57 -9.38
CA GLU A 35 -29.02 26.47 -8.63
C GLU A 35 -28.40 25.08 -8.76
N LEU A 36 -29.22 24.02 -8.65
CA LEU A 36 -28.78 22.64 -8.81
C LEU A 36 -28.22 22.39 -10.21
N GLU A 37 -28.87 22.91 -11.25
CA GLU A 37 -28.38 22.76 -12.63
C GLU A 37 -27.11 23.56 -12.89
N SER A 38 -27.00 24.77 -12.33
CA SER A 38 -25.78 25.56 -12.41
C SER A 38 -24.59 24.85 -11.75
N VAL A 39 -24.75 24.34 -10.53
CA VAL A 39 -23.69 23.62 -9.82
C VAL A 39 -23.35 22.30 -10.51
N ARG A 40 -24.36 21.57 -11.02
CA ARG A 40 -24.15 20.36 -11.82
C ARG A 40 -23.26 20.65 -13.02
N SER A 41 -23.58 21.68 -13.79
CA SER A 41 -22.86 22.03 -15.00
C SER A 41 -21.40 22.40 -14.71
N SER A 42 -21.16 23.24 -13.70
CA SER A 42 -19.81 23.61 -13.28
C SER A 42 -19.00 22.43 -12.74
N ALA A 43 -19.62 21.56 -11.93
CA ALA A 43 -18.95 20.39 -11.37
C ALA A 43 -18.61 19.34 -12.44
N LEU A 44 -19.49 19.13 -13.43
CA LEU A 44 -19.20 18.27 -14.57
C LEU A 44 -18.05 18.81 -15.42
N ALA A 45 -18.00 20.13 -15.65
CA ALA A 45 -16.90 20.75 -16.37
C ALA A 45 -15.55 20.55 -15.65
N ALA A 46 -15.51 20.83 -14.35
CA ALA A 46 -14.31 20.63 -13.53
C ALA A 46 -13.88 19.15 -13.48
N ALA A 47 -14.83 18.22 -13.33
CA ALA A 47 -14.52 16.79 -13.36
C ALA A 47 -13.91 16.36 -14.70
N ARG A 48 -14.45 16.84 -15.83
CA ARG A 48 -13.91 16.55 -17.17
C ARG A 48 -12.50 17.10 -17.36
N GLU A 49 -12.24 18.31 -16.89
CA GLU A 49 -10.93 18.95 -16.97
C GLU A 49 -9.90 18.19 -16.13
N ALA A 50 -10.23 17.84 -14.89
CA ALA A 50 -9.36 17.05 -14.03
C ALA A 50 -9.07 15.65 -14.59
N VAL A 51 -10.07 15.00 -15.22
CA VAL A 51 -9.87 13.71 -15.90
C VAL A 51 -8.94 13.86 -17.10
N ARG A 52 -9.07 14.93 -17.90
CA ARG A 52 -8.16 15.19 -19.03
C ARG A 52 -6.74 15.45 -18.54
N ALA A 53 -6.57 16.28 -17.51
CA ALA A 53 -5.26 16.53 -16.92
C ALA A 53 -4.61 15.24 -16.39
N ALA A 54 -5.40 14.33 -15.80
CA ALA A 54 -4.91 13.03 -15.35
C ALA A 54 -4.52 12.09 -16.50
N ILE A 55 -5.27 12.11 -17.60
CA ILE A 55 -4.90 11.40 -18.83
C ILE A 55 -3.58 11.94 -19.39
N ASP A 56 -3.43 13.27 -19.45
CA ASP A 56 -2.23 13.93 -19.98
C ASP A 56 -1.01 13.73 -19.06
N ALA A 57 -1.23 13.57 -17.75
CA ALA A 57 -0.20 13.20 -16.78
C ALA A 57 0.27 11.73 -16.92
N GLY A 58 -0.42 10.91 -17.71
CA GLY A 58 -0.04 9.55 -18.03
C GLY A 58 -0.68 8.47 -17.15
N PRO A 59 -0.24 7.20 -17.31
CA PRO A 59 -0.95 6.03 -16.78
C PRO A 59 -1.18 6.02 -15.27
N ALA A 60 -0.21 6.51 -14.48
CA ALA A 60 -0.33 6.57 -13.03
C ALA A 60 -1.43 7.57 -12.59
N GLY A 61 -1.49 8.74 -13.23
CA GLY A 61 -2.52 9.75 -12.98
C GLY A 61 -3.91 9.26 -13.41
N ALA A 62 -4.00 8.68 -14.61
CA ALA A 62 -5.22 8.07 -15.12
C ALA A 62 -5.73 6.94 -14.20
N GLY A 63 -4.83 6.06 -13.75
CA GLY A 63 -5.15 4.96 -12.82
C GLY A 63 -5.65 5.45 -11.47
N ALA A 64 -4.98 6.45 -10.87
CA ALA A 64 -5.42 7.06 -9.62
C ALA A 64 -6.83 7.67 -9.70
N VAL A 65 -7.14 8.34 -10.81
CA VAL A 65 -8.48 8.88 -11.07
C VAL A 65 -9.51 7.76 -11.23
N LEU A 66 -9.21 6.74 -12.01
CA LEU A 66 -10.13 5.63 -12.24
C LEU A 66 -10.42 4.87 -10.93
N ASP A 67 -9.39 4.58 -10.14
CA ASP A 67 -9.51 3.88 -8.85
C ASP A 67 -10.26 4.69 -7.80
N GLY A 68 -10.07 6.01 -7.78
CA GLY A 68 -10.70 6.90 -6.81
C GLY A 68 -12.14 7.30 -7.16
N MET A 69 -12.52 7.29 -8.44
CA MET A 69 -13.82 7.77 -8.89
C MET A 69 -14.92 6.72 -8.61
N PRO A 70 -16.01 7.09 -7.89
CA PRO A 70 -17.09 6.15 -7.60
C PRO A 70 -17.83 5.74 -8.88
N PRO A 71 -18.40 4.52 -8.95
CA PRO A 71 -19.02 4.01 -10.18
C PRO A 71 -20.12 4.90 -10.76
N TRP A 72 -20.92 5.55 -9.90
CA TRP A 72 -21.98 6.46 -10.32
C TRP A 72 -21.45 7.75 -10.96
N ALA A 73 -20.26 8.21 -10.59
CA ALA A 73 -19.68 9.42 -11.18
C ALA A 73 -19.11 9.12 -12.57
N ARG A 74 -18.66 7.88 -12.81
CA ARG A 74 -18.15 7.45 -14.12
C ARG A 74 -19.23 7.51 -15.20
N SER A 75 -20.49 7.22 -14.85
CA SER A 75 -21.61 7.28 -15.79
C SER A 75 -22.00 8.71 -16.19
N LEU A 76 -21.48 9.73 -15.50
CA LEU A 76 -21.68 11.14 -15.83
C LEU A 76 -20.66 11.68 -16.84
N LEU A 77 -19.57 10.94 -17.08
CA LEU A 77 -18.56 11.28 -18.08
C LEU A 77 -19.03 10.91 -19.48
N GLU A 78 -18.53 11.62 -20.47
CA GLU A 78 -18.69 11.25 -21.88
C GLU A 78 -18.03 9.89 -22.14
N SER A 79 -18.70 8.99 -22.86
CA SER A 79 -18.22 7.63 -23.10
C SER A 79 -16.83 7.60 -23.76
N SER A 80 -16.52 8.57 -24.62
CA SER A 80 -15.21 8.72 -25.26
C SER A 80 -14.11 9.12 -24.27
N LEU A 81 -14.43 9.97 -23.29
CA LEU A 81 -13.49 10.39 -22.26
C LEU A 81 -13.23 9.26 -21.27
N LEU A 82 -14.28 8.54 -20.86
CA LEU A 82 -14.15 7.37 -20.00
C LEU A 82 -13.33 6.27 -20.68
N ALA A 83 -13.64 5.94 -21.94
CA ALA A 83 -12.88 4.95 -22.70
C ALA A 83 -11.40 5.34 -22.86
N ARG A 84 -11.10 6.63 -23.03
CA ARG A 84 -9.72 7.12 -23.11
C ARG A 84 -9.01 7.09 -21.76
N LEU A 85 -9.71 7.41 -20.67
CA LEU A 85 -9.20 7.25 -19.30
C LEU A 85 -8.87 5.79 -19.01
N GLU A 86 -9.79 4.87 -19.33
CA GLU A 86 -9.58 3.43 -19.17
C GLU A 86 -8.46 2.91 -20.07
N ALA A 87 -8.34 3.42 -21.30
CA ALA A 87 -7.25 3.07 -22.20
C ALA A 87 -5.89 3.52 -21.65
N VAL A 88 -5.76 4.75 -21.15
CA VAL A 88 -4.48 5.26 -20.60
C VAL A 88 -4.19 4.70 -19.21
N ALA A 89 -5.19 4.42 -18.40
CA ALA A 89 -5.02 3.69 -17.14
C ALA A 89 -4.66 2.21 -17.40
N GLY A 90 -5.20 1.64 -18.48
CA GLY A 90 -4.98 0.27 -18.94
C GLY A 90 -3.75 0.10 -19.81
N GLU A 91 -3.18 1.20 -20.33
CA GLU A 91 -1.80 1.29 -20.76
C GLU A 91 -0.98 0.99 -19.52
N ARG A 92 -0.72 -0.30 -19.31
CA ARG A 92 0.20 -0.77 -18.29
C ARG A 92 1.35 0.23 -18.30
N VAL A 93 1.66 0.82 -17.14
CA VAL A 93 3.06 1.10 -16.83
C VAL A 93 3.73 -0.22 -17.15
N ARG A 94 4.29 -0.34 -18.36
CA ARG A 94 5.03 -1.51 -18.78
C ARG A 94 6.27 -1.42 -17.91
N THR A 95 6.16 -1.94 -16.70
CA THR A 95 7.29 -2.54 -16.00
C THR A 95 7.65 -3.77 -16.83
N THR A 96 8.18 -3.53 -18.04
CA THR A 96 8.95 -4.54 -18.75
C THR A 96 9.90 -5.05 -17.69
N PRO A 97 9.86 -6.33 -17.28
CA PRO A 97 10.53 -6.78 -16.08
C PRO A 97 11.98 -6.30 -16.10
N VAL A 98 12.28 -5.28 -15.30
CA VAL A 98 13.61 -4.70 -15.31
C VAL A 98 14.41 -5.54 -14.35
N ARG A 99 15.47 -6.16 -14.86
CA ARG A 99 16.46 -6.77 -13.99
C ARG A 99 17.44 -5.68 -13.59
N VAL A 100 17.47 -5.35 -12.31
CA VAL A 100 18.52 -4.47 -11.77
C VAL A 100 19.73 -5.33 -11.47
N VAL A 101 20.82 -5.11 -12.20
CA VAL A 101 22.01 -5.97 -12.17
C VAL A 101 22.92 -5.59 -10.99
N ARG A 102 23.13 -6.58 -10.09
CA ARG A 102 24.14 -6.67 -9.02
C ARG A 102 24.31 -5.41 -8.15
N LEU A 103 23.45 -5.34 -7.15
CA LEU A 103 23.60 -4.54 -5.94
C LEU A 103 24.27 -5.41 -4.85
N PRO A 104 24.68 -4.88 -3.68
CA PRO A 104 25.33 -5.67 -2.62
C PRO A 104 24.59 -6.96 -2.21
N PHE A 105 23.28 -7.02 -2.42
CA PHE A 105 22.43 -8.19 -2.12
C PHE A 105 22.24 -9.15 -3.30
N GLY A 106 22.68 -8.79 -4.50
CA GLY A 106 22.53 -9.57 -5.73
C GLY A 106 21.69 -8.85 -6.78
N ALA A 107 21.01 -9.62 -7.63
CA ALA A 107 20.13 -9.10 -8.66
C ALA A 107 18.71 -8.96 -8.12
N PHE A 108 18.00 -7.94 -8.59
CA PHE A 108 16.57 -7.75 -8.31
C PHE A 108 15.79 -7.90 -9.61
N ARG A 109 14.62 -8.53 -9.51
CA ARG A 109 13.67 -8.66 -10.61
C ARG A 109 12.33 -8.07 -10.21
N TRP A 110 11.66 -7.43 -11.15
CA TRP A 110 10.26 -7.05 -10.95
C TRP A 110 9.38 -8.30 -10.83
N ALA A 111 8.50 -8.31 -9.81
CA ALA A 111 7.50 -9.33 -9.58
C ALA A 111 6.10 -8.72 -9.71
N ASP A 112 5.35 -9.13 -10.74
CA ASP A 112 4.04 -8.53 -11.08
C ASP A 112 2.96 -8.78 -10.03
N ASP A 113 3.01 -9.95 -9.37
CA ASP A 113 2.11 -10.36 -8.31
C ASP A 113 2.25 -9.51 -7.04
N LEU A 114 3.49 -9.13 -6.70
CA LEU A 114 3.80 -8.26 -5.57
C LEU A 114 3.89 -6.78 -5.93
N ALA A 115 3.84 -6.46 -7.23
CA ALA A 115 4.10 -5.12 -7.76
C ALA A 115 5.35 -4.47 -7.14
N SER A 116 6.43 -5.26 -7.02
CA SER A 116 7.64 -4.89 -6.27
C SER A 116 8.90 -5.44 -6.94
N TYR A 117 10.06 -4.83 -6.65
CA TYR A 117 11.35 -5.42 -6.99
C TYR A 117 11.78 -6.43 -5.94
N VAL A 118 11.94 -7.69 -6.32
CA VAL A 118 12.28 -8.79 -5.41
C VAL A 118 13.72 -9.24 -5.65
N CYS A 119 14.48 -9.41 -4.57
CA CYS A 119 15.81 -9.98 -4.62
C CYS A 119 15.74 -11.41 -5.16
N GLU A 120 16.49 -11.73 -6.22
CA GLU A 120 16.49 -13.07 -6.83
C GLU A 120 17.01 -14.15 -5.87
N ARG A 121 17.78 -13.76 -4.86
CA ARG A 121 18.26 -14.66 -3.80
C ARG A 121 17.68 -14.22 -2.46
N PRO A 122 16.97 -15.09 -1.74
CA PRO A 122 16.48 -14.77 -0.41
C PRO A 122 17.65 -14.50 0.53
N LEU A 123 17.38 -13.69 1.55
CA LEU A 123 18.29 -13.45 2.66
C LEU A 123 18.21 -14.61 3.66
N SER A 124 19.28 -14.80 4.42
CA SER A 124 19.32 -15.80 5.50
C SER A 124 19.25 -15.08 6.85
N VAL A 125 18.31 -15.47 7.70
CA VAL A 125 18.15 -14.94 9.06
C VAL A 125 18.06 -16.11 10.03
N GLY A 126 19.12 -16.39 10.80
CA GLY A 126 19.13 -17.54 11.70
C GLY A 126 18.90 -18.88 10.99
N GLY A 127 19.30 -18.99 9.71
CA GLY A 127 19.07 -20.16 8.85
C GLY A 127 17.71 -20.20 8.15
N LEU A 128 16.83 -19.23 8.39
CA LEU A 128 15.55 -19.08 7.70
C LEU A 128 15.72 -18.26 6.42
N SER A 129 14.96 -18.63 5.38
CA SER A 129 14.93 -17.93 4.10
C SER A 129 13.91 -16.79 4.13
N VAL A 130 14.38 -15.55 4.06
CA VAL A 130 13.55 -14.34 4.05
C VAL A 130 13.60 -13.70 2.67
N THR A 131 12.43 -13.43 2.08
CA THR A 131 12.37 -12.72 0.80
C THR A 131 12.58 -11.22 1.04
N LEU A 132 13.48 -10.59 0.27
CA LEU A 132 13.65 -9.14 0.27
C LEU A 132 12.93 -8.53 -0.93
N ALA A 133 11.99 -7.63 -0.67
CA ALA A 133 11.28 -6.86 -1.68
C ALA A 133 11.47 -5.35 -1.46
N LEU A 134 11.34 -4.59 -2.54
CA LEU A 134 11.27 -3.13 -2.52
C LEU A 134 9.93 -2.74 -3.13
N ALA A 135 9.04 -2.25 -2.27
CA ALA A 135 7.73 -1.78 -2.65
C ALA A 135 7.81 -0.32 -3.13
N ASP A 136 6.93 0.02 -4.08
CA ASP A 136 6.76 1.39 -4.57
C ASP A 136 8.09 2.05 -4.97
N ALA A 137 8.98 1.28 -5.61
CA ALA A 137 10.30 1.74 -6.05
C ALA A 137 10.44 1.59 -7.57
N GLY A 138 10.98 2.62 -8.22
CA GLY A 138 11.47 2.53 -9.59
C GLY A 138 12.83 1.81 -9.68
N PRO A 139 13.25 1.35 -10.88
CA PRO A 139 14.53 0.64 -11.04
C PRO A 139 15.74 1.46 -10.58
N GLU A 140 15.71 2.78 -10.78
CA GLU A 140 16.77 3.71 -10.37
C GLU A 140 16.82 3.92 -8.84
N GLU A 141 15.69 3.72 -8.14
CA GLU A 141 15.56 3.95 -6.70
C GLU A 141 16.00 2.74 -5.88
N VAL A 142 16.07 1.55 -6.48
CA VAL A 142 16.43 0.29 -5.78
C VAL A 142 17.76 0.45 -5.03
N ALA A 143 18.77 1.02 -5.68
CA ALA A 143 20.08 1.20 -5.07
C ALA A 143 20.05 2.21 -3.90
N GLU A 144 19.29 3.29 -4.02
CA GLU A 144 19.13 4.29 -2.97
C GLU A 144 18.40 3.71 -1.77
N ARG A 145 17.30 3.00 -2.00
CA ARG A 145 16.50 2.40 -0.92
C ARG A 145 17.29 1.39 -0.10
N LEU A 146 18.13 0.59 -0.74
CA LEU A 146 19.04 -0.33 -0.06
C LEU A 146 20.11 0.40 0.76
N ARG A 147 20.60 1.56 0.31
CA ARG A 147 21.58 2.37 1.06
C ARG A 147 20.96 3.03 2.28
N ALA A 148 19.70 3.45 2.19
CA ALA A 148 18.97 4.05 3.31
C ALA A 148 18.85 3.07 4.50
N HIS A 149 18.84 1.76 4.22
CA HIS A 149 18.77 0.70 5.21
C HIS A 149 20.14 0.07 5.45
N ALA A 150 21.11 0.88 5.90
CA ALA A 150 22.51 0.48 6.06
C ALA A 150 22.74 -0.66 7.07
N TRP A 151 21.74 -0.98 7.91
CA TRP A 151 21.76 -2.13 8.82
C TRP A 151 21.57 -3.47 8.10
N LEU A 152 20.98 -3.48 6.90
CA LEU A 152 20.60 -4.70 6.19
C LEU A 152 21.77 -5.67 5.93
N PRO A 153 22.99 -5.24 5.55
CA PRO A 153 24.11 -6.16 5.32
C PRO A 153 24.72 -6.76 6.60
N SER A 154 24.62 -6.08 7.75
CA SER A 154 25.45 -6.38 8.93
C SER A 154 24.67 -6.62 10.22
N ARG A 155 23.40 -6.20 10.28
CA ARG A 155 22.56 -6.22 11.48
C ARG A 155 21.16 -6.77 11.22
N LEU A 156 20.93 -7.41 10.07
CA LEU A 156 19.61 -7.97 9.71
C LEU A 156 19.06 -8.91 10.81
N GLU A 157 19.88 -9.83 11.33
CA GLU A 157 19.43 -10.74 12.38
C GLU A 157 19.06 -10.02 13.68
N GLU A 158 19.84 -9.02 14.07
CA GLU A 158 19.59 -8.18 15.25
C GLU A 158 18.27 -7.41 15.09
N VAL A 159 18.04 -6.81 13.93
CA VAL A 159 16.82 -6.05 13.63
C VAL A 159 15.59 -6.95 13.60
N VAL A 160 15.70 -8.14 12.99
CA VAL A 160 14.59 -9.11 12.94
C VAL A 160 14.28 -9.64 14.34
N ASP A 161 15.29 -9.95 15.17
CA ASP A 161 15.06 -10.35 16.55
C ASP A 161 14.45 -9.23 17.40
N GLY A 162 14.89 -7.99 17.19
CA GLY A 162 14.30 -6.79 17.81
C GLY A 162 12.81 -6.63 17.43
N ALA A 163 12.49 -6.73 16.15
CA ALA A 163 11.12 -6.70 15.65
C ALA A 163 10.27 -7.84 16.23
N ARG A 164 10.82 -9.05 16.29
CA ARG A 164 10.14 -10.23 16.87
C ARG A 164 9.79 -10.04 18.34
N ARG A 165 10.72 -9.49 19.13
CA ARG A 165 10.48 -9.17 20.55
C ARG A 165 9.48 -8.03 20.73
N PHE A 166 9.53 -7.03 19.87
CA PHE A 166 8.56 -5.93 19.84
C PHE A 166 7.16 -6.47 19.56
N ALA A 167 7.01 -7.25 18.48
CA ALA A 167 5.80 -7.98 18.12
C ALA A 167 5.25 -8.82 19.27
N ALA A 168 6.10 -9.60 19.95
CA ALA A 168 5.66 -10.43 21.06
C ALA A 168 5.21 -9.61 22.29
N ARG A 169 5.70 -8.39 22.46
CA ARG A 169 5.25 -7.52 23.54
C ARG A 169 3.90 -6.88 23.22
N GLU A 170 3.74 -6.34 22.00
CA GLU A 170 2.51 -5.65 21.58
C GLU A 170 1.37 -6.62 21.26
N GLY A 171 1.68 -7.74 20.59
CA GLY A 171 0.70 -8.70 20.12
C GLY A 171 0.21 -9.70 21.19
N LEU A 172 0.97 -9.91 22.27
CA LEU A 172 0.59 -10.89 23.29
C LEU A 172 -0.69 -10.52 24.02
N GLU A 173 -0.82 -9.27 24.45
CA GLU A 173 -2.03 -8.78 25.14
C GLU A 173 -3.24 -8.91 24.21
N LEU A 174 -3.10 -8.44 22.97
CA LEU A 174 -4.13 -8.58 21.94
C LEU A 174 -4.54 -10.04 21.70
N HIS A 175 -3.56 -10.94 21.61
CA HIS A 175 -3.84 -12.36 21.43
C HIS A 175 -4.61 -12.93 22.64
N VAL A 176 -4.14 -12.68 23.86
CA VAL A 176 -4.79 -13.17 25.09
C VAL A 176 -6.22 -12.67 25.22
N GLU A 177 -6.49 -11.43 24.83
CA GLU A 177 -7.82 -10.82 24.97
C GLU A 177 -8.80 -11.22 23.86
N GLY A 178 -8.33 -11.42 22.62
CA GLY A 178 -9.20 -11.52 21.45
C GLY A 178 -9.06 -12.77 20.59
N TYR A 179 -7.94 -13.49 20.69
CA TYR A 179 -7.59 -14.57 19.75
C TYR A 179 -7.18 -15.88 20.43
N ALA A 180 -6.95 -15.86 21.74
CA ALA A 180 -6.55 -17.02 22.50
C ALA A 180 -7.66 -18.08 22.46
N ASP A 181 -7.25 -19.31 22.19
CA ASP A 181 -8.13 -20.46 22.34
C ASP A 181 -8.42 -20.66 23.84
N VAL A 182 -9.71 -20.59 24.19
CA VAL A 182 -10.21 -20.75 25.56
C VAL A 182 -9.79 -22.09 26.16
N GLU A 183 -9.62 -23.13 25.33
CA GLU A 183 -9.22 -24.47 25.77
C GLU A 183 -7.68 -24.62 25.92
N ALA A 184 -6.89 -23.88 25.15
CA ALA A 184 -5.42 -23.98 25.16
C ALA A 184 -4.77 -23.18 26.31
N GLY A 185 -5.48 -22.17 26.85
CA GLY A 185 -4.97 -21.29 27.90
C GLY A 185 -3.95 -20.25 27.39
N PRO A 186 -3.50 -19.33 28.26
CA PRO A 186 -2.67 -18.21 27.84
C PRO A 186 -1.26 -18.66 27.45
N ILE A 187 -0.81 -18.24 26.26
CA ILE A 187 0.57 -18.42 25.79
C ILE A 187 1.53 -17.46 26.53
N THR A 188 2.77 -17.89 26.76
CA THR A 188 3.79 -17.00 27.34
C THR A 188 4.42 -16.11 26.27
N ALA A 189 4.97 -14.95 26.66
CA ALA A 189 5.71 -14.07 25.73
C ALA A 189 6.85 -14.79 24.99
N GLY A 190 7.56 -15.69 25.67
CA GLY A 190 8.62 -16.49 25.05
C GLY A 190 8.09 -17.48 24.01
N ALA A 191 6.98 -18.16 24.31
CA ALA A 191 6.33 -19.08 23.37
C ALA A 191 5.71 -18.32 22.18
N PHE A 192 5.09 -17.16 22.42
CA PHE A 192 4.57 -16.30 21.36
C PHE A 192 5.70 -15.85 20.43
N CYS A 193 6.78 -15.29 20.99
CA CYS A 193 7.96 -14.86 20.25
C CYS A 193 8.56 -16.01 19.43
N ALA A 194 8.61 -17.22 19.98
CA ALA A 194 9.17 -18.39 19.28
C ALA A 194 8.34 -18.84 18.05
N ARG A 195 7.05 -18.52 17.98
CA ARG A 195 6.22 -18.85 16.81
C ARG A 195 6.40 -17.88 15.65
N LEU A 196 6.81 -16.65 15.92
CA LEU A 196 7.02 -15.62 14.91
C LEU A 196 8.24 -15.94 14.03
N THR A 197 7.95 -16.48 12.83
CA THR A 197 8.95 -16.86 11.84
C THR A 197 9.00 -15.81 10.73
N PRO A 198 10.11 -15.09 10.53
CA PRO A 198 10.21 -14.07 9.49
C PRO A 198 10.14 -14.73 8.11
N THR A 199 9.29 -14.21 7.24
CA THR A 199 9.07 -14.75 5.88
C THR A 199 9.40 -13.73 4.80
N HIS A 200 9.10 -12.46 5.06
CA HIS A 200 9.27 -11.37 4.09
C HIS A 200 9.84 -10.12 4.77
N LEU A 201 10.66 -9.39 4.02
CA LEU A 201 11.17 -8.07 4.36
C LEU A 201 10.90 -7.15 3.17
N SER A 202 10.01 -6.19 3.34
CA SER A 202 9.72 -5.16 2.34
C SER A 202 10.37 -3.84 2.72
N LEU A 203 11.07 -3.19 1.80
CA LEU A 203 11.56 -1.82 1.98
C LEU A 203 10.60 -0.85 1.27
N GLU A 204 9.87 -0.09 2.07
CA GLU A 204 8.97 0.99 1.65
C GLU A 204 9.71 2.33 1.68
N ALA A 205 9.03 3.44 1.33
CA ALA A 205 9.69 4.75 1.18
C ALA A 205 10.17 5.33 2.51
N ASP A 206 9.44 5.03 3.58
CA ASP A 206 9.62 5.58 4.92
C ASP A 206 9.92 4.51 5.99
N ALA A 207 9.77 3.22 5.65
CA ALA A 207 9.93 2.13 6.60
C ALA A 207 10.43 0.83 5.95
N ALA A 208 10.97 -0.04 6.79
CA ALA A 208 11.14 -1.46 6.48
C ALA A 208 10.04 -2.26 7.18
N VAL A 209 9.36 -3.15 6.48
CA VAL A 209 8.29 -3.99 7.03
C VAL A 209 8.77 -5.43 7.07
N ILE A 210 8.73 -6.04 8.25
CA ILE A 210 9.10 -7.45 8.46
C ILE A 210 7.83 -8.23 8.74
N ASP A 211 7.51 -9.16 7.84
CA ASP A 211 6.35 -10.03 7.93
C ASP A 211 6.72 -11.34 8.62
N PHE A 212 5.86 -11.78 9.53
CA PHE A 212 6.03 -13.02 10.28
C PHE A 212 4.89 -13.99 9.98
N ASP A 213 5.24 -15.24 9.71
CA ASP A 213 4.34 -16.36 9.94
C ASP A 213 4.27 -16.59 11.45
N ASP A 214 3.09 -16.42 12.02
CA ASP A 214 2.82 -16.53 13.45
C ASP A 214 2.36 -17.95 13.85
N GLY A 215 2.26 -18.88 12.89
CA GLY A 215 1.72 -20.21 13.14
C GLY A 215 0.24 -20.20 13.53
N ASP A 216 -0.54 -19.27 12.97
CA ASP A 216 -1.99 -19.12 13.17
C ASP A 216 -2.37 -18.66 14.59
N LEU A 217 -1.52 -17.85 15.22
CA LEU A 217 -1.86 -17.20 16.50
C LEU A 217 -3.00 -16.18 16.34
N PHE A 218 -3.17 -15.62 15.15
CA PHE A 218 -4.21 -14.65 14.84
C PHE A 218 -5.17 -15.14 13.74
N TRP A 219 -5.52 -16.43 13.71
CA TRP A 219 -6.59 -16.97 12.85
C TRP A 219 -6.46 -16.59 11.36
N GLY A 220 -5.25 -16.71 10.82
CA GLY A 220 -4.92 -16.38 9.44
C GLY A 220 -4.70 -14.89 9.17
N HIS A 221 -4.79 -14.01 10.17
CA HIS A 221 -4.37 -12.62 10.01
C HIS A 221 -2.87 -12.50 9.76
N HIS A 222 -2.53 -11.55 8.91
CA HIS A 222 -1.16 -11.21 8.60
C HIS A 222 -0.54 -10.35 9.70
N VAL A 223 0.64 -10.76 10.15
CA VAL A 223 1.40 -10.15 11.22
C VAL A 223 2.68 -9.51 10.68
N ALA A 224 2.89 -8.22 11.00
CA ALA A 224 4.09 -7.51 10.58
C ALA A 224 4.56 -6.49 11.61
N VAL A 225 5.83 -6.10 11.50
CA VAL A 225 6.41 -4.97 12.23
C VAL A 225 6.98 -3.98 11.24
N ARG A 226 6.57 -2.71 11.36
CA ARG A 226 7.21 -1.58 10.67
C ARG A 226 8.40 -1.13 11.49
N CYS A 227 9.54 -0.97 10.85
CA CYS A 227 10.78 -0.47 11.40
C CYS A 227 11.20 0.79 10.63
N ASP A 228 11.90 1.71 11.30
CA ASP A 228 12.50 2.85 10.63
C ASP A 228 13.74 2.45 9.80
N SER A 229 14.35 3.44 9.13
CA SER A 229 15.56 3.24 8.32
C SER A 229 16.78 2.78 9.13
N THR A 230 16.76 2.88 10.46
CA THR A 230 17.81 2.41 11.37
C THR A 230 17.59 0.96 11.84
N GLY A 231 16.40 0.41 11.56
CA GLY A 231 15.96 -0.91 12.01
C GLY A 231 15.28 -0.91 13.37
N ALA A 232 14.93 0.27 13.91
CA ALA A 232 14.19 0.36 15.17
C ALA A 232 12.70 0.10 14.91
N PRO A 233 12.03 -0.78 15.69
CA PRO A 233 10.59 -1.01 15.57
C PRO A 233 9.78 0.25 15.86
N LEU A 234 8.81 0.55 15.00
CA LEU A 234 7.89 1.67 15.10
C LEU A 234 6.47 1.24 15.46
N GLU A 235 5.98 0.22 14.75
CA GLU A 235 4.58 -0.17 14.82
C GLU A 235 4.42 -1.68 14.61
N TRP A 236 3.50 -2.26 15.35
CA TRP A 236 3.00 -3.62 15.16
C TRP A 236 1.72 -3.56 14.33
N VAL A 237 1.65 -4.38 13.28
CA VAL A 237 0.54 -4.41 12.33
C VAL A 237 -0.07 -5.79 12.31
N ILE A 238 -1.39 -5.85 12.47
CA ILE A 238 -2.23 -7.02 12.22
C ILE A 238 -3.28 -6.66 11.16
N SER A 239 -3.43 -7.49 10.13
CA SER A 239 -4.36 -7.21 9.02
C SER A 239 -5.00 -8.49 8.49
N GLY A 240 -6.21 -8.39 7.94
CA GLY A 240 -6.98 -9.50 7.34
C GLY A 240 -7.60 -9.12 6.01
#